data_AF-A0A158L6T5-F1
#
_entry.id   AF-A0A158L6T5-F1
#
_cell.length_a   1.000
_cell.length_b   1.000
_cell.length_c   1.000
_cell.angle_alpha   90.00
_cell.angle_beta   90.00
_cell.angle_gamma   90.00
#
_symmetry.space_group_name_H-M   'P 1'
#
loop_
_entity.id
_entity.type
_entity.pdbx_description
1 polymer ?
#
loop_
_entity_poly.entity_id
_entity_poly.type
_entity_poly.pdbx_seq_one_letter_code
_entity_poly.pdbx_strand_id
1 'polypeptide(L)'
;MLRSTPGIGKGTAATLIAFLPELGTLSGKEIASLVGLAPFNADSGKQAGQRHIKGGRQIVRRALYMACVAAQRANPDIKAFCDRLRDKGKKTKVAFVAGMRKMLTRLNAMMRDSTTWNPPKT
;
A
#
# COMPACT_ATOMS: atom_id res chain seq x y z
N MET A 1 15.49 -7.97 -0.34
CA MET A 1 14.97 -6.64 0.07
C MET A 1 13.50 -6.66 0.43
N LEU A 2 12.56 -7.03 -0.47
CA LEU A 2 11.11 -7.01 -0.17
C LEU A 2 10.69 -7.77 1.09
N ARG A 3 11.23 -8.97 1.31
CA ARG A 3 10.93 -9.79 2.51
C ARG A 3 11.52 -9.25 3.82
N SER A 4 12.38 -8.22 3.77
CA SER A 4 12.82 -7.53 4.99
C SER A 4 11.72 -6.68 5.60
N THR A 5 10.68 -6.31 4.82
CA THR A 5 9.50 -5.61 5.32
C THR A 5 8.62 -6.58 6.12
N PRO A 6 8.43 -6.34 7.43
CA PRO A 6 7.53 -7.18 8.22
C PRO A 6 6.11 -7.14 7.64
N GLY A 7 5.51 -8.31 7.46
CA GLY A 7 4.22 -8.50 6.77
C GLY A 7 4.33 -8.97 5.32
N ILE A 8 5.51 -8.96 4.69
CA ILE A 8 5.70 -9.49 3.33
C ILE A 8 6.23 -10.93 3.36
N GLY A 9 5.34 -11.87 3.02
CA GLY A 9 5.68 -13.28 2.84
C GLY A 9 6.24 -13.61 1.45
N LYS A 10 6.65 -14.88 1.26
CA LYS A 10 7.16 -15.40 -0.03
C LYS A 10 6.17 -15.17 -1.18
N GLY A 11 4.88 -15.46 -0.94
CA GLY A 11 3.83 -15.29 -1.95
C GLY A 11 3.68 -13.85 -2.41
N THR A 12 3.53 -12.89 -1.48
CA THR A 12 3.44 -11.46 -1.84
C THR A 12 4.70 -10.98 -2.54
N ALA A 13 5.89 -11.37 -2.08
CA ALA A 13 7.13 -10.99 -2.73
C ALA A 13 7.21 -11.51 -4.17
N ALA A 14 6.86 -12.78 -4.40
CA ALA A 14 6.80 -13.36 -5.73
C ALA A 14 5.77 -12.66 -6.63
N THR A 15 4.57 -12.33 -6.10
CA THR A 15 3.56 -11.58 -6.85
C THR A 15 4.05 -10.18 -7.24
N LEU A 16 4.75 -9.48 -6.34
CA LEU A 16 5.31 -8.15 -6.65
C LEU A 16 6.37 -8.24 -7.74
N ILE A 17 7.27 -9.21 -7.68
CA ILE A 17 8.31 -9.38 -8.69
C ILE A 17 7.71 -9.78 -10.06
N ALA A 18 6.74 -10.69 -10.07
CA ALA A 18 6.17 -11.21 -11.31
C ALA A 18 5.18 -10.24 -11.98
N PHE A 19 4.40 -9.48 -11.20
CA PHE A 19 3.29 -8.67 -11.72
C PHE A 19 3.48 -7.16 -11.53
N LEU A 20 4.64 -6.71 -11.05
CA LEU A 20 4.97 -5.29 -10.87
C LEU A 20 6.45 -5.01 -11.24
N PRO A 21 6.86 -5.21 -12.51
CA PRO A 21 8.24 -4.96 -12.95
C PRO A 21 8.68 -3.50 -12.80
N GLU A 22 7.75 -2.56 -12.69
CA GLU A 22 8.01 -1.13 -12.51
C GLU A 22 8.29 -0.74 -11.05
N LEU A 23 8.31 -1.71 -10.13
CA LEU A 23 8.61 -1.47 -8.73
C LEU A 23 10.06 -1.00 -8.55
N GLY A 24 10.22 0.25 -8.14
CA GLY A 24 11.52 0.92 -8.01
C GLY A 24 11.81 1.93 -9.10
N THR A 25 11.04 1.97 -10.19
CA THR A 25 11.27 2.90 -11.30
C THR A 25 10.27 4.05 -11.34
N LEU A 26 9.01 3.78 -10.99
CA LEU A 26 7.95 4.80 -10.99
C LEU A 26 7.96 5.67 -9.75
N SER A 27 7.31 6.84 -9.81
CA SER A 27 7.02 7.62 -8.61
C SER A 27 6.01 6.92 -7.71
N GLY A 28 5.97 7.33 -6.43
CA GLY A 28 5.03 6.79 -5.46
C GLY A 28 3.56 7.02 -5.82
N LYS A 29 3.24 8.06 -6.61
CA LYS A 29 1.88 8.34 -7.07
C LYS A 29 1.50 7.45 -8.25
N GLU A 30 2.40 7.29 -9.22
CA GLU A 30 2.19 6.48 -10.41
C GLU A 30 2.00 5.01 -10.05
N ILE A 31 2.87 4.43 -9.21
CA ILE A 31 2.76 3.02 -8.82
C ILE A 31 1.49 2.75 -8.00
N ALA A 32 1.10 3.69 -7.14
CA ALA A 32 -0.15 3.58 -6.39
C ALA A 32 -1.37 3.63 -7.33
N SER A 33 -1.32 4.42 -8.39
CA SER A 33 -2.35 4.45 -9.43
C SER A 33 -2.40 3.15 -10.23
N LEU A 34 -1.24 2.66 -10.70
CA LEU A 34 -1.09 1.42 -11.47
C LEU A 34 -1.65 0.19 -10.74
N VAL A 35 -1.40 0.08 -9.43
CA VAL A 35 -1.91 -1.02 -8.60
C VAL A 35 -3.40 -0.83 -8.22
N GLY A 36 -3.97 0.35 -8.45
CA GLY A 36 -5.35 0.69 -8.09
C GLY A 36 -5.52 0.93 -6.59
N LEU A 37 -4.56 1.64 -5.98
CA LEU A 37 -4.60 2.12 -4.59
C LEU A 37 -4.72 3.64 -4.49
N ALA A 38 -4.73 4.35 -5.62
CA ALA A 38 -5.04 5.76 -5.66
C ALA A 38 -6.55 6.00 -5.54
N PRO A 39 -7.02 6.81 -4.57
CA PRO A 39 -8.42 7.20 -4.50
C PRO A 39 -8.72 8.20 -5.60
N PHE A 40 -9.76 7.95 -6.39
CA PHE A 40 -10.27 8.84 -7.43
C PHE A 40 -11.51 9.58 -6.94
N ASN A 41 -11.69 10.80 -7.44
CA ASN A 41 -12.90 11.59 -7.22
C ASN A 41 -14.11 10.96 -7.94
N ALA A 42 -15.28 11.21 -7.37
CA ALA A 42 -16.58 10.81 -7.91
C ALA A 42 -17.51 12.03 -7.83
N ASP A 43 -17.01 13.14 -8.36
CA ASP A 43 -17.64 14.46 -8.23
C ASP A 43 -18.42 14.76 -9.52
N SER A 44 -19.58 15.42 -9.39
CA SER A 44 -20.41 15.81 -10.53
C SER A 44 -21.08 17.16 -10.25
N GLY A 45 -20.82 18.18 -11.07
CA GLY A 45 -21.36 19.52 -10.84
C GLY A 45 -21.03 20.03 -9.43
N LYS A 46 -22.06 20.29 -8.62
CA LYS A 46 -21.93 20.75 -7.22
C LYS A 46 -21.77 19.61 -6.20
N GLN A 47 -21.83 18.35 -6.63
CA GLN A 47 -21.73 17.20 -5.74
C GLN A 47 -20.27 16.77 -5.55
N ALA A 48 -19.82 16.75 -4.30
CA ALA A 48 -18.55 16.13 -3.91
C ALA A 48 -18.81 14.71 -3.39
N GLY A 49 -18.44 13.70 -4.17
CA GLY A 49 -18.68 12.30 -3.86
C GLY A 49 -17.64 11.69 -2.93
N GLN A 50 -17.93 10.48 -2.43
CA GLN A 50 -16.92 9.69 -1.73
C GLN A 50 -15.85 9.19 -2.70
N ARG A 51 -14.61 9.20 -2.26
CA ARG A 51 -13.46 8.85 -3.11
C ARG A 51 -13.23 7.35 -3.04
N HIS A 52 -13.05 6.71 -4.20
CA HIS A 52 -12.95 5.26 -4.29
C HIS A 52 -11.70 4.84 -5.04
N ILE A 53 -11.15 3.68 -4.66
CA ILE A 53 -10.16 2.99 -5.49
C ILE A 53 -10.90 2.20 -6.58
N LYS A 54 -10.37 2.20 -7.81
CA LYS A 54 -10.91 1.46 -8.95
C LYS A 54 -9.79 1.01 -9.89
N GLY A 55 -10.09 0.02 -10.74
CA GLY A 55 -9.16 -0.47 -11.77
C GLY A 55 -7.88 -1.08 -11.21
N GLY A 56 -6.77 -0.90 -11.94
CA GLY A 56 -5.41 -1.31 -11.57
C GLY A 56 -5.16 -2.83 -11.54
N ARG A 57 -3.94 -3.23 -11.15
CA ARG A 57 -3.53 -4.64 -11.07
C ARG A 57 -4.12 -5.35 -9.85
N GLN A 58 -5.29 -5.97 -10.03
CA GLN A 58 -6.03 -6.62 -8.94
C GLN A 58 -5.23 -7.70 -8.21
N ILE A 59 -4.42 -8.50 -8.93
CA ILE A 59 -3.60 -9.56 -8.35
C ILE A 59 -2.60 -8.99 -7.32
N VAL A 60 -1.92 -7.92 -7.70
CA VAL A 60 -0.98 -7.19 -6.83
C VAL A 60 -1.73 -6.58 -5.65
N ARG A 61 -2.90 -5.96 -5.89
CA ARG A 61 -3.71 -5.37 -4.84
C ARG A 61 -4.17 -6.40 -3.80
N ARG A 62 -4.61 -7.58 -4.22
CA ARG A 62 -5.02 -8.67 -3.30
C ARG A 62 -3.82 -9.17 -2.48
N ALA A 63 -2.66 -9.34 -3.11
CA ALA A 63 -1.43 -9.73 -2.42
C ALA A 63 -0.98 -8.68 -1.39
N LEU A 64 -1.07 -7.39 -1.72
CA LEU A 64 -0.80 -6.29 -0.79
C LEU A 64 -1.82 -6.23 0.35
N TYR A 65 -3.07 -6.59 0.12
CA TYR A 65 -4.09 -6.62 1.17
C TYR A 65 -3.73 -7.66 2.22
N MET A 66 -3.39 -8.89 1.79
CA MET A 66 -2.96 -9.94 2.71
C MET A 66 -1.65 -9.57 3.44
N ALA A 67 -0.71 -8.93 2.75
CA ALA A 67 0.48 -8.40 3.39
C ALA A 67 0.17 -7.30 4.41
N CYS A 68 -0.81 -6.43 4.14
CA CYS A 68 -1.25 -5.39 5.07
C CYS A 68 -1.91 -6.01 6.33
N VAL A 69 -2.71 -7.07 6.16
CA VAL A 69 -3.29 -7.84 7.28
C VAL A 69 -2.17 -8.44 8.14
N ALA A 70 -1.18 -9.08 7.54
CA ALA A 70 -0.02 -9.61 8.27
C ALA A 70 0.80 -8.49 8.93
N ALA A 71 0.97 -7.35 8.26
CA ALA A 71 1.66 -6.18 8.77
C ALA A 71 0.97 -5.58 10.01
N GLN A 72 -0.35 -5.73 10.18
CA GLN A 72 -1.02 -5.29 11.42
C GLN A 72 -0.50 -6.03 12.67
N ARG A 73 0.07 -7.23 12.51
CA ARG A 73 0.65 -8.01 13.60
C ARG A 73 2.16 -7.84 13.71
N ALA A 74 2.85 -7.76 12.57
CA ALA A 74 4.31 -7.82 12.52
C ALA A 74 5.01 -6.47 12.28
N ASN A 75 4.29 -5.43 11.82
CA ASN A 75 4.87 -4.15 11.39
C ASN A 75 4.29 -2.97 12.20
N PRO A 76 4.97 -2.53 13.27
CA PRO A 76 4.48 -1.45 14.12
C PRO A 76 4.20 -0.14 13.39
N ASP A 77 4.97 0.23 12.36
CA ASP A 77 4.76 1.49 11.63
C ASP A 77 3.51 1.46 10.73
N ILE A 78 3.22 0.33 10.10
CA ILE A 78 1.99 0.18 9.30
C ILE A 78 0.79 0.03 10.23
N LYS A 79 0.92 -0.71 11.33
CA LYS A 79 -0.11 -0.84 12.36
C LYS A 79 -0.48 0.53 12.94
N ALA A 80 0.48 1.29 13.44
CA ALA A 80 0.25 2.63 14.01
C ALA A 80 -0.42 3.58 13.01
N PHE A 81 -0.06 3.49 11.72
CA PHE A 81 -0.71 4.27 10.68
C PHE A 81 -2.18 3.89 10.48
N CYS A 82 -2.48 2.60 10.43
CA CYS A 82 -3.84 2.09 10.29
C CYS A 82 -4.69 2.41 11.54
N ASP A 83 -4.13 2.26 12.73
CA ASP A 83 -4.78 2.57 14.02
C ASP A 83 -5.17 4.04 14.07
N ARG A 84 -4.23 4.95 13.81
CA ARG A 84 -4.50 6.39 13.79
C ARG A 84 -5.62 6.78 12.82
N LEU A 85 -5.79 6.06 11.70
CA LEU A 85 -6.92 6.31 10.80
C LEU A 85 -8.24 5.80 11.36
N ARG A 86 -8.23 4.64 12.02
CA ARG A 86 -9.41 4.08 12.70
C ARG A 86 -9.84 4.96 13.88
N ASP A 87 -8.90 5.47 14.66
CA ASP A 87 -9.15 6.40 15.77
C ASP A 87 -9.81 7.70 15.28
N LYS A 88 -9.52 8.10 14.03
CA LYS A 88 -10.19 9.20 13.33
C LYS A 88 -11.54 8.82 12.69
N GLY A 89 -12.12 7.69 13.09
CA GLY A 89 -13.42 7.21 12.61
C GLY A 89 -13.41 6.63 11.19
N LYS A 90 -12.25 6.34 10.58
CA LYS A 90 -12.23 5.71 9.24
C LYS A 90 -12.58 4.23 9.34
N LYS A 91 -13.41 3.76 8.41
CA LYS A 91 -13.75 2.32 8.25
C LYS A 91 -12.46 1.50 8.13
N THR A 92 -12.42 0.32 8.74
CA THR A 92 -11.24 -0.58 8.76
C THR A 92 -10.70 -0.85 7.35
N LYS A 93 -11.57 -1.14 6.38
CA LYS A 93 -11.13 -1.38 4.99
C LYS A 93 -10.45 -0.14 4.36
N VAL A 94 -10.93 1.06 4.68
CA VAL A 94 -10.32 2.32 4.18
C VAL A 94 -8.94 2.52 4.82
N ALA A 95 -8.82 2.26 6.12
CA ALA A 95 -7.52 2.31 6.81
C ALA A 95 -6.53 1.29 6.22
N PHE A 96 -6.99 0.09 5.85
CA PHE A 96 -6.14 -0.93 5.25
C PHE A 96 -5.71 -0.56 3.84
N VAL A 97 -6.61 -0.02 3.00
CA VAL A 97 -6.24 0.49 1.66
C VAL A 97 -5.19 1.59 1.76
N ALA A 98 -5.34 2.52 2.72
CA ALA A 98 -4.34 3.55 2.98
C ALA A 98 -3.00 2.94 3.46
N GLY A 99 -3.05 1.93 4.34
CA GLY A 99 -1.88 1.18 4.80
C GLY A 99 -1.16 0.45 3.67
N MET A 100 -1.91 -0.19 2.76
CA MET A 100 -1.37 -0.83 1.56
C MET A 100 -0.66 0.18 0.67
N ARG A 101 -1.25 1.38 0.47
CA ARG A 101 -0.62 2.45 -0.30
C ARG A 101 0.67 2.92 0.36
N LYS A 102 0.67 3.17 1.67
CA LYS A 102 1.88 3.55 2.44
C LYS A 102 2.97 2.50 2.28
N MET A 103 2.62 1.23 2.44
CA MET A 103 3.55 0.09 2.29
C MET A 103 4.11 0.02 0.88
N LEU A 104 3.27 0.08 -0.16
CA LEU A 104 3.68 0.03 -1.56
C LEU A 104 4.63 1.18 -1.92
N THR A 105 4.32 2.42 -1.51
CA THR A 105 5.18 3.57 -1.79
C THR A 105 6.56 3.42 -1.14
N ARG A 106 6.63 2.80 0.05
CA ARG A 106 7.91 2.51 0.70
C ARG A 106 8.67 1.38 0.03
N LEU A 107 8.00 0.29 -0.35
CA LEU A 107 8.63 -0.79 -1.12
C LEU A 107 9.23 -0.26 -2.42
N ASN A 108 8.50 0.64 -3.09
CA ASN A 108 8.98 1.28 -4.30
C ASN A 108 10.26 2.11 -4.05
N ALA A 109 10.30 2.91 -2.98
CA ALA A 109 11.53 3.63 -2.61
C ALA A 109 12.67 2.66 -2.24
N MET A 110 12.39 1.61 -1.48
CA MET A 110 13.39 0.60 -1.09
C MET A 110 14.00 -0.10 -2.31
N MET A 111 13.18 -0.43 -3.32
CA MET A 111 13.66 -1.07 -4.54
C MET A 111 14.50 -0.12 -5.40
N ARG A 112 14.11 1.17 -5.47
CA ARG A 112 14.88 2.21 -6.15
C ARG A 112 16.25 2.41 -5.51
N ASP A 113 16.26 2.54 -4.18
CA ASP A 113 17.44 2.93 -3.41
C ASP A 113 18.27 1.71 -2.96
N SER A 114 17.86 0.48 -3.35
CA SER A 114 18.49 -0.78 -2.95
C SER A 114 18.67 -0.92 -1.44
N THR A 115 17.65 -0.53 -0.67
CA THR A 115 17.66 -0.56 0.80
C THR A 115 16.73 -1.63 1.38
N THR A 116 17.00 -2.02 2.63
CA THR A 116 16.13 -2.88 3.42
C THR A 116 15.12 -2.04 4.21
N TRP A 117 14.08 -2.69 4.76
CA TRP A 117 13.06 -2.00 5.52
C TRP A 117 13.67 -1.34 6.76
N ASN A 118 13.62 -0.02 6.80
CA ASN A 118 13.97 0.76 7.97
C ASN A 118 12.69 1.41 8.55
N PRO A 119 12.26 1.02 9.77
CA PRO A 119 11.15 1.71 10.42
C PRO A 119 11.53 3.19 10.65
N PRO A 120 10.58 4.14 10.52
CA PRO A 120 10.87 5.53 10.83
C PRO A 120 11.32 5.64 12.29
N LYS A 121 12.40 6.40 12.51
CA LYS A 121 12.84 6.77 13.85
C LYS A 121 11.68 7.49 14.54
N THR A 122 11.24 6.94 15.66
CA THR A 122 10.19 7.53 16.50
C THR A 122 10.72 8.78 17.16
#